data_AF-A0A2V1CTK4-F1
#
_entry.id   AF-A0A2V1CTK4-F1
#
_cell.length_a   1.000
_cell.length_b   1.000
_cell.length_c   1.000
_cell.angle_alpha   90.00
_cell.angle_beta   90.00
_cell.angle_gamma   90.00
#
_symmetry.space_group_name_H-M   'P 1'
#
loop_
_entity.id
_entity.type
_entity.pdbx_description
1 polymer ?
#
loop_
_entity_poly.entity_id
_entity_poly.type
_entity_poly.pdbx_seq_one_letter_code
_entity_poly.pdbx_strand_id
1 'polypeptide(L)'
;MRSSILMLALAASGNAVIVARDAATVLADIAGIDSQTQSLTTAVNAFEDINDAAGLISAEGALETAIQKGTTDAQATDPLTLEEGSSILDAVRNLIPSIVGALNAVVSKDPAFTSAGVQSVVAGNLNTVSDPYVHSMS
;
A
#
# COMPACT_ATOMS: atom_id res chain seq x y z
N MET A 1 -4.11 38.80 -55.94
CA MET A 1 -4.52 37.42 -55.59
C MET A 1 -3.77 37.06 -54.31
N ARG A 2 -4.27 37.38 -53.11
CA ARG A 2 -5.24 36.63 -52.30
C ARG A 2 -4.98 35.12 -52.28
N SER A 3 -4.22 34.66 -51.28
CA SER A 3 -4.32 33.30 -50.73
C SER A 3 -4.13 33.38 -49.21
N SER A 4 -5.26 33.28 -48.51
CA SER A 4 -5.36 33.05 -47.07
C SER A 4 -5.35 31.53 -46.84
N ILE A 5 -4.48 31.04 -45.95
CA ILE A 5 -4.56 29.66 -45.43
C ILE A 5 -5.13 29.76 -44.02
N LEU A 6 -6.39 29.32 -43.89
CA LEU A 6 -7.08 29.13 -42.62
C LEU A 6 -6.51 27.84 -41.99
N MET A 7 -5.74 27.94 -40.91
CA MET A 7 -5.45 26.78 -40.07
C MET A 7 -6.59 26.61 -39.06
N LEU A 8 -7.43 25.61 -39.30
CA LEU A 8 -8.41 25.14 -38.31
C LEU A 8 -7.67 24.21 -37.34
N ALA A 9 -7.18 24.77 -36.23
CA ALA A 9 -6.73 23.96 -35.11
C ALA A 9 -7.96 23.45 -34.36
N LEU A 10 -8.33 22.20 -34.61
CA LEU A 10 -9.32 21.48 -33.82
C LEU A 10 -8.70 21.25 -32.44
N ALA A 11 -9.03 22.12 -31.48
CA ALA A 11 -8.76 21.86 -30.08
C ALA A 11 -9.68 20.72 -29.64
N ALA A 12 -9.22 19.48 -29.82
CA ALA A 12 -9.74 18.35 -29.07
C ALA A 12 -9.34 18.58 -27.61
N SER A 13 -10.19 19.27 -26.85
CA SER A 13 -10.20 19.13 -25.41
C SER A 13 -10.61 17.68 -25.14
N GLY A 14 -9.63 16.79 -25.10
CA GLY A 14 -9.82 15.48 -24.53
C GLY A 14 -10.21 15.71 -23.09
N ASN A 15 -11.49 15.58 -22.79
CA ASN A 15 -11.92 15.34 -21.43
C ASN A 15 -11.19 14.04 -21.06
N ALA A 16 -10.14 14.16 -20.25
CA ALA A 16 -9.63 12.99 -19.54
C ALA A 16 -10.84 12.49 -18.75
N VAL A 17 -11.51 11.47 -19.28
CA VAL A 17 -12.48 10.72 -18.51
C VAL A 17 -11.66 10.21 -17.35
N ILE A 18 -11.90 10.79 -16.16
CA ILE A 18 -11.44 10.17 -14.93
C ILE A 18 -12.25 8.88 -14.89
N VAL A 19 -11.64 7.80 -15.40
CA VAL A 19 -12.22 6.47 -15.31
C VAL A 19 -12.14 6.14 -13.83
N ALA A 20 -13.30 6.14 -13.18
CA ALA A 20 -13.45 5.66 -11.82
C ALA A 20 -12.80 4.27 -11.71
N ARG A 21 -12.11 4.03 -10.60
CA ARG A 21 -11.46 2.74 -10.38
C ARG A 21 -12.54 1.67 -10.19
N ASP A 22 -12.27 0.47 -10.67
CA ASP A 22 -13.20 -0.67 -10.59
C ASP A 22 -12.83 -1.63 -9.44
N ALA A 23 -13.71 -2.58 -9.16
CA ALA A 23 -13.47 -3.61 -8.15
C ALA A 23 -12.17 -4.41 -8.41
N ALA A 24 -11.80 -4.59 -9.68
CA ALA A 24 -10.57 -5.29 -10.06
C ALA A 24 -9.32 -4.52 -9.61
N THR A 25 -9.34 -3.19 -9.66
CA THR A 25 -8.26 -2.35 -9.14
C THR A 25 -8.09 -2.53 -7.64
N VAL A 26 -9.19 -2.46 -6.87
CA VAL A 26 -9.16 -2.66 -5.41
C VAL A 26 -8.65 -4.05 -5.03
N LEU A 27 -9.09 -5.09 -5.75
CA LEU A 27 -8.62 -6.46 -5.55
C LEU A 27 -7.12 -6.60 -5.84
N ALA A 28 -6.62 -5.95 -6.89
CA ALA A 28 -5.20 -5.93 -7.22
C ALA A 28 -4.37 -5.22 -6.12
N ASP A 29 -4.90 -4.16 -5.52
CA ASP A 29 -4.24 -3.46 -4.43
C ASP A 29 -4.19 -4.29 -3.15
N ILE A 30 -5.27 -5.00 -2.80
CA ILE A 30 -5.28 -5.92 -1.66
C ILE A 30 -4.24 -7.03 -1.88
N ALA A 31 -4.13 -7.58 -3.08
CA ALA A 31 -3.09 -8.56 -3.42
C ALA A 31 -1.68 -7.96 -3.34
N GLY A 32 -1.51 -6.70 -3.74
CA GLY A 32 -0.27 -5.96 -3.58
C GLY A 32 0.14 -5.78 -2.11
N ILE A 33 -0.81 -5.39 -1.25
CA ILE A 33 -0.61 -5.25 0.20
C ILE A 33 -0.23 -6.60 0.82
N ASP A 34 -0.87 -7.70 0.41
CA ASP A 34 -0.53 -9.04 0.87
C ASP A 34 0.91 -9.41 0.50
N SER A 35 1.28 -9.20 -0.77
CA SER A 35 2.65 -9.44 -1.23
C SER A 35 3.68 -8.61 -0.46
N GLN A 36 3.42 -7.33 -0.18
CA GLN A 36 4.36 -6.50 0.57
C GLN A 36 4.41 -6.87 2.05
N THR A 37 3.30 -7.35 2.62
CA THR A 37 3.26 -7.88 4.00
C THR A 37 4.12 -9.14 4.14
N GLN A 38 4.10 -10.02 3.14
CA GLN A 38 4.98 -11.19 3.08
C GLN A 38 6.45 -10.79 2.89
N SER A 39 6.74 -9.77 2.07
CA SER A 39 8.08 -9.20 1.93
C SER A 39 8.60 -8.60 3.24
N LEU A 40 7.77 -7.85 3.96
CA LEU A 40 8.10 -7.31 5.28
C LEU A 40 8.38 -8.44 6.28
N THR A 41 7.53 -9.47 6.31
CA THR A 41 7.73 -10.66 7.15
C THR A 41 9.09 -11.32 6.88
N THR A 42 9.47 -11.43 5.60
CA THR A 42 10.76 -11.98 5.19
C THR A 42 11.92 -11.11 5.67
N ALA A 43 11.83 -9.79 5.50
CA ALA A 43 12.87 -8.85 5.92
C ALA A 43 13.04 -8.84 7.45
N VAL A 44 11.94 -8.87 8.21
CA VAL A 44 11.96 -8.99 9.67
C VAL A 44 12.66 -10.28 10.09
N ASN A 45 12.28 -11.42 9.49
CA ASN A 45 12.91 -12.71 9.81
C ASN A 45 14.41 -12.74 9.45
N ALA A 46 14.83 -12.00 8.44
CA ALA A 46 16.22 -11.87 8.04
C ALA A 46 17.04 -10.89 8.91
N PHE A 47 16.40 -10.01 9.69
CA PHE A 47 17.11 -9.03 10.51
C PHE A 47 17.90 -9.71 11.64
N GLU A 48 19.23 -9.58 11.61
CA GLU A 48 20.13 -10.06 12.66
C GLU A 48 20.78 -8.88 13.41
N ASP A 49 21.17 -7.84 12.69
CA ASP A 49 21.75 -6.62 13.26
C ASP A 49 21.44 -5.36 12.44
N ILE A 50 22.05 -4.23 12.82
CA ILE A 50 21.81 -2.92 12.21
C ILE A 50 22.18 -2.86 10.71
N ASN A 51 23.04 -3.76 10.22
CA ASN A 51 23.41 -3.81 8.80
C ASN A 51 22.23 -4.25 7.92
N ASP A 52 21.27 -5.00 8.49
CA ASP A 52 20.05 -5.44 7.79
C ASP A 52 18.95 -4.37 7.79
N ALA A 53 19.13 -3.28 8.54
CA ALA A 53 18.11 -2.25 8.71
C ALA A 53 17.65 -1.62 7.39
N ALA A 54 18.57 -1.46 6.42
CA ALA A 54 18.22 -0.90 5.11
C ALA A 54 17.21 -1.77 4.36
N GLY A 55 17.35 -3.11 4.43
CA GLY A 55 16.42 -4.04 3.81
C GLY A 55 15.06 -4.01 4.50
N LEU A 56 15.05 -3.96 5.83
CA LEU A 56 13.82 -3.85 6.63
C LEU A 56 13.06 -2.55 6.34
N ILE A 57 13.75 -1.41 6.37
CA ILE A 57 13.16 -0.09 6.08
C ILE A 57 12.61 -0.04 4.64
N SER A 58 13.32 -0.63 3.68
CA SER A 58 12.84 -0.69 2.30
C SER A 58 11.55 -1.51 2.17
N ALA A 59 11.44 -2.64 2.89
CA ALA A 59 10.23 -3.47 2.87
C ALA A 59 9.05 -2.79 3.57
N GLU A 60 9.30 -2.10 4.68
CA GLU A 60 8.30 -1.28 5.37
C GLU A 60 7.76 -0.16 4.48
N GLY A 61 8.63 0.62 3.84
CA GLY A 61 8.20 1.71 2.95
C GLY A 61 7.44 1.20 1.71
N ALA A 62 7.78 0.02 1.20
CA ALA A 62 7.03 -0.61 0.11
C ALA A 62 5.61 -1.01 0.54
N LEU A 63 5.46 -1.56 1.76
CA LEU A 63 4.16 -1.88 2.34
C LEU A 63 3.33 -0.61 2.56
N GLU A 64 3.93 0.44 3.14
CA GLU A 64 3.26 1.73 3.33
C GLU A 64 2.75 2.30 2.00
N THR A 65 3.60 2.29 0.97
CA THR A 65 3.22 2.75 -0.38
C THR A 65 2.04 1.95 -0.95
N ALA A 66 2.03 0.62 -0.78
CA ALA A 66 0.95 -0.23 -1.22
C ALA A 66 -0.36 0.07 -0.48
N ILE A 67 -0.31 0.32 0.83
CA ILE A 67 -1.47 0.70 1.65
C ILE A 67 -2.01 2.06 1.22
N GLN A 68 -1.15 3.05 1.01
CA GLN A 68 -1.56 4.39 0.56
C GLN A 68 -2.23 4.33 -0.82
N LYS A 69 -1.66 3.54 -1.76
CA LYS A 69 -2.25 3.32 -3.07
C LYS A 69 -3.62 2.65 -2.97
N GLY A 70 -3.72 1.52 -2.26
CA GLY A 70 -4.99 0.81 -2.09
C GLY A 70 -6.06 1.65 -1.41
N THR A 71 -5.67 2.50 -0.47
CA THR A 71 -6.58 3.48 0.17
C THR A 71 -7.09 4.50 -0.84
N THR A 72 -6.19 5.07 -1.64
CA THR A 72 -6.52 6.07 -2.67
C THR A 72 -7.47 5.48 -3.72
N ASP A 73 -7.16 4.29 -4.22
CA ASP A 73 -7.95 3.64 -5.27
C ASP A 73 -9.30 3.16 -4.74
N ALA A 74 -9.38 2.66 -3.51
CA ALA A 74 -10.65 2.31 -2.86
C ALA A 74 -11.56 3.53 -2.67
N GLN A 75 -11.01 4.69 -2.30
CA GLN A 75 -11.77 5.94 -2.18
C GLN A 75 -12.26 6.48 -3.54
N ALA A 76 -11.51 6.20 -4.60
CA ALA A 76 -11.82 6.59 -5.98
C ALA A 76 -12.69 5.56 -6.72
N THR A 77 -13.12 4.48 -6.05
CA THR A 77 -13.92 3.41 -6.64
C THR A 77 -15.40 3.77 -6.67
N ASP A 78 -16.05 3.51 -7.80
CA ASP A 78 -17.50 3.68 -7.95
C ASP A 78 -18.27 2.73 -7.00
N PRO A 79 -19.57 2.99 -6.74
CA PRO A 79 -20.38 2.09 -5.94
C PRO A 79 -20.31 0.64 -6.44
N LEU A 80 -19.89 -0.26 -5.55
CA LEU A 80 -19.71 -1.67 -5.83
C LEU A 80 -21.05 -2.42 -5.85
N THR A 81 -21.13 -3.45 -6.69
CA THR A 81 -22.17 -4.47 -6.58
C THR A 81 -21.96 -5.35 -5.34
N LEU A 82 -22.99 -6.12 -4.95
CA LEU A 82 -22.88 -7.06 -3.83
C LEU A 82 -21.83 -8.16 -4.08
N GLU A 83 -21.69 -8.62 -5.32
CA GLU A 83 -20.73 -9.66 -5.70
C GLU A 83 -19.28 -9.14 -5.61
N GLU A 84 -19.03 -7.93 -6.11
CA GLU A 84 -17.74 -7.27 -5.99
C GLU A 84 -17.38 -6.98 -4.53
N GLY A 85 -18.34 -6.48 -3.75
CA GLY A 85 -18.18 -6.26 -2.32
C GLY A 85 -17.86 -7.55 -1.55
N SER A 86 -18.51 -8.67 -1.89
CA SER A 86 -18.21 -9.97 -1.30
C SER A 86 -16.79 -10.43 -1.64
N SER A 87 -16.37 -10.25 -2.90
CA SER A 87 -15.03 -10.62 -3.36
C SER A 87 -13.94 -9.82 -2.64
N ILE A 88 -14.15 -8.50 -2.47
CA ILE A 88 -13.24 -7.62 -1.73
C ILE A 88 -13.18 -8.03 -0.25
N LEU A 89 -14.32 -8.31 0.38
CA LEU A 89 -14.37 -8.76 1.77
C LEU A 89 -13.58 -10.06 1.97
N ASP A 90 -13.72 -11.02 1.07
CA ASP A 90 -12.98 -12.28 1.14
C ASP A 90 -11.48 -12.06 0.90
N ALA A 91 -11.10 -11.17 -0.01
CA ALA A 91 -9.69 -10.77 -0.20
C ALA A 91 -9.10 -10.14 1.07
N VAL A 92 -9.82 -9.24 1.75
CA VAL A 92 -9.38 -8.65 3.03
C VAL A 92 -9.25 -9.72 4.11
N ARG A 93 -10.20 -10.66 4.21
CA ARG A 93 -10.10 -11.77 5.18
C ARG A 93 -8.86 -12.64 4.95
N ASN A 94 -8.52 -12.87 3.69
CA ASN A 94 -7.34 -13.66 3.31
C ASN A 94 -6.01 -12.94 3.59
N LEU A 95 -6.02 -11.62 3.78
CA LEU A 95 -4.85 -10.84 4.19
C LEU A 95 -4.54 -10.99 5.70
N ILE A 96 -5.56 -11.29 6.53
CA ILE A 96 -5.42 -11.37 8.00
C ILE A 96 -4.28 -12.32 8.43
N PRO A 97 -4.17 -13.57 7.92
CA PRO A 97 -3.09 -14.47 8.28
C PRO A 97 -1.70 -13.90 7.99
N SER A 98 -1.52 -13.19 6.87
CA SER A 98 -0.25 -12.56 6.51
C SER A 98 0.13 -11.45 7.48
N ILE A 99 -0.84 -10.60 7.87
CA ILE A 99 -0.61 -9.54 8.87
C ILE A 99 -0.22 -10.15 10.22
N VAL A 100 -0.94 -11.17 10.68
CA VAL A 100 -0.63 -11.88 11.93
C VAL A 100 0.77 -12.52 11.85
N GLY A 101 1.14 -13.09 10.70
CA GLY A 101 2.48 -13.62 10.45
C GLY A 101 3.57 -12.57 10.59
N ALA A 102 3.38 -11.39 9.99
CA ALA A 102 4.32 -10.27 10.09
C ALA A 102 4.48 -9.79 11.54
N LEU A 103 3.38 -9.60 12.28
CA LEU A 103 3.41 -9.19 13.69
C LEU A 103 4.12 -10.22 14.56
N ASN A 104 3.86 -11.52 14.35
CA ASN A 104 4.55 -12.58 15.07
C ASN A 104 6.06 -12.59 14.76
N ALA A 105 6.45 -12.33 13.51
CA ALA A 105 7.85 -12.21 13.14
C ALA A 105 8.52 -11.04 13.88
N VAL A 106 7.86 -9.88 13.96
CA VAL A 106 8.36 -8.70 14.70
C VAL A 106 8.56 -9.02 16.17
N VAL A 107 7.57 -9.65 16.82
CA VAL A 107 7.67 -10.07 18.23
C VAL A 107 8.81 -11.06 18.43
N SER A 108 8.99 -12.02 17.51
CA SER A 108 10.07 -13.01 17.61
C SER A 108 11.47 -12.41 17.50
N LYS A 109 11.58 -11.25 16.82
CA LYS A 109 12.83 -10.53 16.57
C LYS A 109 13.12 -9.41 17.56
N ASP A 110 12.28 -9.23 18.58
CA ASP A 110 12.50 -8.25 19.66
C ASP A 110 13.93 -8.30 20.25
N PRO A 111 14.53 -9.48 20.55
CA PRO A 111 15.90 -9.52 21.04
C PRO A 111 16.94 -8.94 20.07
N ALA A 112 16.77 -9.17 18.76
CA ALA A 112 17.66 -8.64 17.73
C ALA A 112 17.50 -7.13 17.60
N PHE A 113 16.26 -6.62 17.62
CA PHE A 113 15.99 -5.18 17.61
C PHE A 113 16.52 -4.47 18.86
N THR A 114 16.42 -5.07 20.04
CA THR A 114 17.03 -4.56 21.28
C THR A 114 18.56 -4.55 21.17
N SER A 115 19.17 -5.64 20.68
CA SER A 115 20.63 -5.72 20.50
C SER A 115 21.15 -4.69 19.50
N ALA A 116 20.38 -4.40 18.45
CA ALA A 116 20.70 -3.38 17.45
C ALA A 116 20.36 -1.95 17.92
N GLY A 117 19.72 -1.77 19.09
CA GLY A 117 19.35 -0.47 19.64
C GLY A 117 18.17 0.23 18.93
N VAL A 118 17.35 -0.51 18.18
CA VAL A 118 16.25 0.04 17.35
C VAL A 118 14.85 -0.29 17.89
N GLN A 119 14.74 -0.96 19.04
CA GLN A 119 13.46 -1.39 19.61
C GLN A 119 12.43 -0.25 19.75
N SER A 120 12.84 0.95 20.16
CA SER A 120 11.93 2.10 20.28
C SER A 120 11.38 2.58 18.95
N VAL A 121 12.15 2.42 17.86
CA VAL A 121 11.71 2.76 16.50
C VAL A 121 10.65 1.76 16.05
N VAL A 122 10.91 0.46 16.24
CA VAL A 122 9.96 -0.61 15.92
C VAL A 122 8.64 -0.42 16.68
N ALA A 123 8.70 -0.12 17.98
CA ALA A 123 7.52 0.18 18.78
C ALA A 123 6.77 1.43 18.29
N GLY A 124 7.50 2.48 17.86
CA GLY A 124 6.92 3.66 17.25
C GLY A 124 6.15 3.34 15.96
N ASN A 125 6.75 2.55 15.07
CA ASN A 125 6.13 2.16 13.80
C ASN A 125 4.88 1.30 14.00
N LEU A 126 4.89 0.37 14.95
CA LEU A 126 3.70 -0.42 15.31
C LEU A 126 2.55 0.45 15.83
N ASN A 127 2.85 1.51 16.59
CA ASN A 127 1.83 2.45 17.06
C ASN A 127 1.23 3.25 15.89
N THR A 128 2.05 3.68 14.93
CA THR A 128 1.57 4.37 13.71
C THR A 128 0.61 3.48 12.90
N VAL A 129 0.96 2.20 12.70
CA VAL A 129 0.09 1.25 11.98
C VAL A 129 -1.21 0.96 12.75
N SER A 130 -1.20 1.09 14.08
CA SER A 130 -2.37 0.88 14.92
C SER A 130 -3.33 2.08 14.97
N ASP A 131 -2.90 3.26 14.48
CA ASP A 131 -3.69 4.50 14.50
C ASP A 131 -3.97 5.00 13.06
N PRO A 132 -5.11 4.62 12.45
CA PRO A 132 -5.42 4.99 11.07
C PRO A 132 -5.67 6.49 10.85
N TYR A 133 -5.69 7.32 11.89
CA TYR A 133 -5.99 8.76 11.78
C TYR A 133 -4.78 9.67 11.59
N VAL A 134 -3.54 9.17 11.71
CA VAL A 134 -2.34 10.03 11.61
C VAL A 134 -1.95 10.29 10.14
N HIS A 135 -2.26 9.35 9.22
CA HIS A 135 -1.92 9.48 7.79
C HIS A 135 -2.84 10.40 6.98
N SER A 136 -3.95 10.91 7.55
CA SER A 136 -4.85 11.85 6.84
C SER A 136 -4.56 13.33 7.10
N MET A 137 -3.44 13.69 7.74
CA MET A 137 -3.14 15.07 8.15
C MET A 137 -1.80 15.62 7.63
N SER A 138 -1.30 15.18 6.48
CA SER A 138 -0.14 15.82 5.82
C SER A 138 -0.39 16.07 4.34
#